data_AF-A0A379VZT5-F1
#
_entry.id   AF-A0A379VZT5-F1
#
_cell.length_a   1.000
_cell.length_b   1.000
_cell.length_c   1.000
_cell.angle_alpha   90.00
_cell.angle_beta   90.00
_cell.angle_gamma   90.00
#
_symmetry.space_group_name_H-M   'P 1'
#
loop_
_entity.id
_entity.type
_entity.pdbx_description
1 polymer ?
#
loop_
_entity_poly.entity_id
_entity_poly.type
_entity_poly.pdbx_seq_one_letter_code
_entity_poly.pdbx_strand_id
1 'polypeptide(L)'
;MRLFVDDMSAIGQSLDKAQDNYRQAMKKLASGRGNVLAQAEAFRGLGVEIKREINPDLAEQAVTQDEEYRLRSIPEGRQDEHYPNDERVKQQLS
;
A
#
# COMPACT_ATOMS: atom_id res chain seq x y z
N MET A 1 -23.36 23.97 -34.31
CA MET A 1 -23.68 22.61 -33.83
C MET A 1 -22.41 21.77 -33.63
N ARG A 2 -21.55 21.57 -34.64
CA ARG A 2 -20.30 20.77 -34.53
C ARG A 2 -19.37 21.25 -33.40
N LEU A 3 -19.11 22.55 -33.30
CA LEU A 3 -18.26 23.14 -32.26
C LEU A 3 -18.73 22.82 -30.83
N PHE A 4 -20.04 22.83 -30.58
CA PHE A 4 -20.58 22.49 -29.25
C PHE A 4 -20.36 21.01 -28.90
N VAL A 5 -20.50 20.11 -29.88
CA VAL A 5 -20.25 18.68 -29.69
C VAL A 5 -18.77 18.40 -29.41
N ASP A 6 -17.88 19.11 -30.09
CA ASP A 6 -16.43 19.02 -29.88
C ASP A 6 -16.06 19.53 -28.48
N ASP A 7 -16.62 20.66 -28.05
CA ASP A 7 -16.42 21.22 -26.70
C ASP A 7 -16.89 20.26 -25.61
N MET A 8 -18.10 19.71 -25.75
CA MET A 8 -18.64 18.73 -24.79
C MET A 8 -17.80 17.45 -24.75
N SER A 9 -17.26 17.00 -25.89
CA SER A 9 -16.35 15.85 -25.96
C SER A 9 -15.01 16.14 -25.25
N ALA A 10 -14.47 17.34 -25.42
CA ALA A 10 -13.24 17.77 -24.75
C ALA A 10 -13.41 17.89 -23.22
N ILE A 11 -14.57 18.36 -22.76
CA ILE A 11 -14.92 18.39 -21.33
C ILE A 11 -14.98 16.96 -20.77
N GLY A 12 -15.64 16.03 -21.48
CA GLY A 12 -15.70 14.62 -21.09
C GLY A 12 -14.30 14.02 -20.87
N GLN A 13 -13.41 14.19 -21.84
CA GLN A 13 -12.02 13.72 -21.74
C GLN A 13 -11.26 14.35 -20.57
N SER A 14 -11.53 15.62 -20.27
CA SER A 14 -10.87 16.33 -19.16
C SER A 14 -11.37 15.81 -17.81
N LEU A 15 -12.65 15.47 -17.70
CA LEU A 15 -13.22 14.85 -16.51
C LEU A 15 -12.65 13.45 -16.27
N ASP A 16 -12.51 12.64 -17.32
CA ASP A 16 -11.91 11.30 -17.22
C ASP A 16 -10.47 11.39 -16.70
N LYS A 17 -9.67 12.30 -17.26
CA LYS A 17 -8.30 12.56 -16.79
C LYS A 17 -8.27 13.04 -15.34
N ALA A 18 -9.18 13.92 -14.96
CA ALA A 18 -9.28 14.40 -13.58
C ALA A 18 -9.61 13.26 -12.61
N GLN A 19 -10.54 12.36 -12.98
CA GLN A 19 -10.85 11.18 -12.18
C GLN A 19 -9.66 10.22 -12.06
N ASP A 20 -8.91 9.99 -13.14
CA ASP A 20 -7.70 9.16 -13.10
C ASP A 20 -6.64 9.75 -12.17
N ASN A 21 -6.39 11.06 -12.28
CA ASN A 21 -5.44 11.76 -11.41
C ASN A 21 -5.87 11.69 -9.95
N TYR A 22 -7.16 11.89 -9.67
CA TYR A 22 -7.72 11.74 -8.32
C TYR A 22 -7.50 10.32 -7.78
N ARG A 23 -7.85 9.28 -8.56
CA ARG A 23 -7.65 7.88 -8.16
C ARG A 23 -6.18 7.56 -7.87
N GLN A 24 -5.27 8.06 -8.69
CA GLN A 24 -3.83 7.88 -8.47
C GLN A 24 -3.33 8.62 -7.21
N ALA A 25 -3.81 9.84 -6.98
CA ALA A 25 -3.47 10.60 -5.78
C ALA A 25 -3.99 9.89 -4.52
N MET A 26 -5.23 9.39 -4.54
CA MET A 26 -5.82 8.64 -3.43
C MET A 26 -5.10 7.33 -3.14
N LYS A 27 -4.61 6.63 -4.19
CA LYS A 27 -3.72 5.48 -4.01
C LYS A 27 -2.46 5.87 -3.25
N LYS A 28 -1.79 6.95 -3.62
CA LYS A 28 -0.57 7.40 -2.92
C LYS A 28 -0.87 7.89 -1.50
N LEU A 29 -2.02 8.54 -1.31
CA LEU A 29 -2.41 9.10 -0.03
C LEU A 29 -2.78 8.00 0.97
N ALA A 30 -3.72 7.12 0.61
CA ALA A 30 -4.42 6.28 1.58
C ALA A 30 -4.57 4.79 1.21
N SER A 31 -4.67 4.42 -0.08
CA SER A 31 -5.08 3.05 -0.45
C SER A 31 -4.01 2.19 -1.11
N GLY A 32 -2.87 2.75 -1.51
CA GLY A 32 -1.81 2.03 -2.19
C GLY A 32 -0.79 1.44 -1.22
N ARG A 33 0.08 0.57 -1.75
CA ARG A 33 1.28 0.11 -1.05
C ARG A 33 2.20 1.29 -0.71
N GLY A 34 2.60 1.37 0.54
CA GLY A 34 3.41 2.44 1.10
C GLY A 34 2.69 3.78 1.06
N ASN A 35 1.37 3.82 1.29
CA ASN A 35 0.64 5.08 1.29
C ASN A 35 1.11 6.02 2.41
N VAL A 36 0.96 7.32 2.18
CA VAL A 36 1.49 8.37 3.07
C VAL A 36 0.83 8.34 4.44
N LEU A 37 -0.47 8.03 4.53
CA LEU A 37 -1.18 7.95 5.82
C LEU A 37 -0.62 6.84 6.70
N ALA A 38 -0.39 5.64 6.15
CA ALA A 38 0.22 4.53 6.89
C ALA A 38 1.64 4.87 7.35
N GLN A 39 2.43 5.57 6.53
CA GLN A 39 3.76 6.05 6.93
C GLN A 39 3.69 7.08 8.06
N ALA A 40 2.74 8.01 8.00
CA ALA A 40 2.54 9.01 9.05
C ALA A 40 2.19 8.35 10.40
N GLU A 41 1.33 7.34 10.39
CA GLU A 41 1.00 6.58 11.61
C GLU A 41 2.19 5.77 12.15
N ALA A 42 3.04 5.23 11.28
CA ALA A 42 4.27 4.59 11.73
C ALA A 42 5.17 5.54 12.54
N PHE A 43 5.24 6.83 12.16
CA PHE A 43 5.97 7.83 12.94
C PHE A 43 5.30 8.13 14.29
N ARG A 44 3.96 8.12 14.37
CA ARG A 44 3.23 8.24 15.64
C ARG A 44 3.62 7.10 16.59
N GLY A 45 3.68 5.86 16.07
CA GLY A 45 4.15 4.69 16.83
C GLY A 45 5.59 4.80 17.33
N LEU A 46 6.43 5.58 16.67
CA LEU A 46 7.81 5.89 17.08
C LEU A 46 7.90 7.07 18.06
N GLY A 47 6.78 7.62 18.53
CA GLY A 47 6.74 8.72 19.48
C GLY A 47 6.89 10.11 18.86
N VAL A 48 6.74 10.24 17.54
CA VAL A 48 6.71 11.56 16.87
C VAL A 48 5.37 12.24 17.13
N GLU A 49 5.41 13.47 17.62
CA GLU A 49 4.22 14.27 17.89
C GLU A 49 3.63 14.85 16.58
N ILE A 50 2.37 14.49 16.27
CA ILE A 50 1.63 15.02 15.11
C ILE A 50 0.67 16.11 15.59
N LYS A 51 1.00 17.37 15.29
CA LYS A 51 0.24 18.56 15.74
C LYS A 51 -1.17 18.69 15.15
N ARG A 52 -1.44 18.01 14.03
CA ARG A 52 -2.76 17.95 13.39
C ARG A 52 -3.06 16.52 13.03
N GLU A 53 -3.88 15.91 13.87
CA GLU A 53 -4.30 14.53 13.67
C GLU A 53 -5.10 14.42 12.37
N ILE A 54 -4.73 13.44 11.57
CA ILE A 54 -5.55 12.99 10.46
C ILE A 54 -6.71 12.21 11.08
N ASN A 55 -7.91 12.25 10.46
CA ASN A 55 -9.06 11.51 10.97
C ASN A 55 -8.63 10.06 11.27
N PRO A 56 -8.77 9.59 12.52
CA PRO A 56 -8.23 8.30 12.95
C PRO A 56 -8.78 7.14 12.14
N ASP A 57 -10.06 7.19 11.75
CA ASP A 57 -10.69 6.15 10.94
C ASP A 57 -10.03 6.03 9.56
N LEU A 58 -9.67 7.16 8.95
CA LEU A 58 -8.99 7.18 7.65
C LEU A 58 -7.55 6.67 7.76
N ALA A 59 -6.88 7.00 8.86
CA ALA A 59 -5.52 6.55 9.11
C ALA A 59 -5.46 5.03 9.34
N GLU A 60 -6.38 4.49 10.15
CA GLU A 60 -6.52 3.06 10.38
C GLU A 60 -6.86 2.28 9.11
N GLN A 61 -7.81 2.78 8.31
CA GLN A 61 -8.14 2.19 7.00
C GLN A 61 -6.93 2.16 6.06
N ALA A 62 -6.09 3.21 6.10
CA ALA A 62 -4.92 3.31 5.25
C ALA A 62 -3.79 2.36 5.68
N VAL A 63 -3.60 2.19 6.99
CA VAL A 63 -2.68 1.18 7.56
C VAL A 63 -3.13 -0.23 7.18
N THR A 64 -4.41 -0.54 7.40
CA THR A 64 -4.99 -1.86 7.09
C THR A 64 -4.83 -2.21 5.62
N GLN A 65 -5.09 -1.25 4.72
CA GLN A 65 -4.89 -1.45 3.30
C GLN A 65 -3.41 -1.68 2.95
N ASP A 66 -2.48 -0.91 3.51
CA ASP A 66 -1.05 -1.15 3.28
C ASP A 66 -0.62 -2.57 3.70
N GLU A 67 -1.08 -3.04 4.86
CA GLU A 67 -0.83 -4.39 5.34
C GLU A 67 -1.40 -5.45 4.40
N GLU A 68 -2.64 -5.29 3.93
CA GLU A 68 -3.25 -6.20 2.96
C GLU A 68 -2.43 -6.27 1.65
N TYR A 69 -1.97 -5.11 1.14
CA TYR A 69 -1.09 -5.07 -0.03
C TYR A 69 0.22 -5.83 0.21
N ARG A 70 0.83 -5.68 1.39
CA ARG A 70 2.07 -6.38 1.76
C ARG A 70 1.86 -7.88 1.87
N LEU A 71 0.75 -8.32 2.47
CA LEU A 71 0.38 -9.73 2.58
C LEU A 71 0.11 -10.36 1.22
N ARG A 72 -0.61 -9.65 0.35
CA ARG A 72 -0.92 -10.12 -1.02
C ARG A 72 0.30 -10.14 -1.94
N SER A 73 1.35 -9.37 -1.62
CA SER A 73 2.59 -9.30 -2.41
C SER A 73 3.68 -10.26 -1.92
N ILE A 74 3.39 -11.17 -0.99
CA ILE A 74 4.24 -12.32 -0.70
C ILE A 74 4.25 -13.22 -1.96
N PRO A 75 5.40 -13.43 -2.63
CA PRO A 75 5.51 -14.50 -3.61
C PRO A 75 5.39 -15.84 -2.87
N GLU A 76 4.51 -16.74 -3.32
CA GLU A 76 4.43 -18.14 -2.88
C GLU A 76 5.70 -18.93 -3.29
N GLY A 77 6.89 -18.54 -2.83
CA GLY A 77 8.14 -19.00 -3.42
C GLY A 77 9.35 -19.06 -2.50
N ARG A 78 9.17 -19.25 -1.20
CA ARG A 78 10.25 -19.71 -0.30
C ARG A 78 9.72 -20.72 0.72
N GLN A 79 9.42 -21.93 0.25
CA GLN A 79 9.25 -23.11 1.11
C GLN A 79 10.50 -24.03 1.10
N ASP A 80 11.55 -23.69 0.36
CA ASP A 80 12.77 -24.50 0.29
C ASP A 80 13.91 -23.93 1.15
N GLU A 81 13.67 -23.70 2.44
CA GLU A 81 14.76 -23.78 3.43
C GLU A 81 14.66 -25.15 4.10
N HIS A 82 15.15 -26.16 3.37
CA HIS A 82 15.47 -27.47 3.92
C HIS A 82 16.52 -27.27 5.01
N TYR A 83 16.09 -27.21 6.28
CA TYR A 83 16.98 -27.39 7.42
C TYR A 83 17.49 -28.84 7.37
N PRO A 84 18.77 -29.09 7.07
CA PRO A 84 19.29 -30.45 7.11
C PRO A 84 19.25 -30.94 8.57
N ASN A 85 18.54 -32.05 8.78
CA ASN A 85 18.30 -32.67 10.08
C ASN A 85 19.55 -32.77 10.95
N ASP A 86 19.36 -32.36 12.20
CA ASP A 86 20.26 -32.42 13.34
C ASP A 86 20.46 -33.88 13.82
N GLU A 87 21.05 -34.74 12.97
CA GLU A 87 21.22 -36.19 13.28
C GLU A 87 22.62 -36.75 12.95
N ARG A 88 23.68 -35.94 13.01
CA ARG A 88 25.06 -36.44 12.86
C ARG A 88 26.06 -36.08 13.97
N VAL A 89 25.60 -35.59 15.13
CA VAL A 89 26.51 -35.25 16.24
C VAL A 89 26.66 -36.39 17.28
N LYS A 90 25.82 -37.43 17.26
CA LYS A 90 25.87 -38.50 18.29
C LYS A 90 26.61 -39.79 17.91
N GLN A 91 27.28 -39.87 16.77
CA GLN A 91 28.00 -41.10 16.37
C GLN A 91 29.53 -40.99 16.36
N GLN A 92 30.11 -39.92 16.94
CA GLN A 92 31.57 -39.75 17.01
C GLN A 92 32.15 -39.67 18.43
N LEU A 93 31.36 -40.05 19.44
CA LEU A 93 31.90 -40.48 20.73
C LEU A 93 31.38 -41.87 21.08
N SER A 94 31.98 -42.90 20.49
CA SER A 94 32.26 -44.18 21.12
C SER A 94 33.37 -44.91 20.37
#